data_AF-A0A973H8H2-F1
#
_entry.id   AF-A0A973H8H2-F1
#
_cell.length_a   1.000
_cell.length_b   1.000
_cell.length_c   1.000
_cell.angle_alpha   90.00
_cell.angle_beta   90.00
_cell.angle_gamma   90.00
#
_symmetry.space_group_name_H-M   'P 1'
#
loop_
_entity.id
_entity.type
_entity.pdbx_description
1 polymer ?
#
loop_
_entity_poly.entity_id
_entity_poly.type
_entity_poly.pdbx_seq_one_letter_code
_entity_poly.pdbx_strand_id
1 'polypeptide(L)'
;MALDTAAAPYELRFDAGRICLDLLATTHPVERLDSVEVLCAWIVGSGLVPADTSLTHAGVSWLVAFRELRGRLGQLVRTGSTGADIALARVNELARAAPPAP
;
A
#
# COMPACT_ATOMS: atom_id res chain seq x y z
N MET A 1 -10.88 16.77 37.00
CA MET A 1 -9.64 16.58 36.22
C MET A 1 -10.05 16.06 34.86
N ALA A 2 -9.91 16.88 33.82
CA ALA A 2 -10.09 16.45 32.44
C ALA A 2 -8.86 15.63 32.04
N LEU A 3 -9.08 14.41 31.55
CA LEU A 3 -8.02 13.64 30.90
C LEU A 3 -7.80 14.31 29.54
N ASP A 4 -6.62 14.91 29.40
CA ASP A 4 -6.03 15.33 28.15
C ASP A 4 -5.87 14.07 27.29
N THR A 5 -6.90 13.75 26.50
CA THR A 5 -6.75 12.80 25.38
C THR A 5 -6.06 13.58 24.28
N ALA A 6 -4.77 13.86 24.46
CA ALA A 6 -3.90 14.12 23.34
C ALA A 6 -4.02 12.91 22.41
N ALA A 7 -4.77 13.08 21.33
CA ALA A 7 -4.79 12.17 20.20
C ALA A 7 -3.35 11.75 19.96
N ALA A 8 -3.07 10.47 20.16
CA ALA A 8 -1.70 10.01 20.14
C ALA A 8 -1.10 10.34 18.76
N PRO A 9 0.19 10.66 18.63
CA PRO A 9 0.76 11.31 17.44
C PRO A 9 0.61 10.52 16.11
N TYR A 10 0.09 9.29 16.19
CA TYR A 10 -0.30 8.41 15.09
C TYR A 10 -1.75 8.60 14.59
N GLU A 11 -2.67 9.19 15.36
CA GLU A 11 -4.09 9.35 14.96
C GLU A 11 -4.32 10.33 13.80
N LEU A 12 -3.36 11.21 13.52
CA LEU A 12 -3.45 12.19 12.42
C LEU A 12 -2.62 11.79 11.19
N ARG A 13 -1.87 10.67 11.24
CA ARG A 13 -1.12 10.21 10.08
C ARG A 13 -1.96 9.23 9.29
N PHE A 14 -2.43 9.68 8.13
CA PHE A 14 -2.94 8.79 7.09
C PHE A 14 -1.76 8.05 6.45
N ASP A 15 -1.20 7.05 7.15
CA ASP A 15 0.01 6.33 6.74
C ASP A 15 -0.20 5.60 5.40
N ALA A 16 -1.43 5.16 5.13
CA ALA A 16 -1.81 4.58 3.84
C ALA A 16 -1.51 5.53 2.67
N GLY A 17 -1.68 6.84 2.84
CA GLY A 17 -1.41 7.82 1.78
C GLY A 17 0.07 7.86 1.39
N ARG A 18 0.96 7.92 2.38
CA ARG A 18 2.40 7.89 2.15
C ARG A 18 2.82 6.58 1.47
N ILE A 19 2.37 5.43 2.00
CA ILE A 19 2.75 4.12 1.45
C ILE A 19 2.24 3.96 0.00
N CYS A 20 1.04 4.46 -0.32
CA CYS A 20 0.54 4.48 -1.70
C CYS A 20 1.44 5.30 -2.64
N LEU A 21 1.93 6.45 -2.19
CA LEU A 21 2.85 7.29 -2.96
C LEU A 21 4.24 6.66 -3.10
N ASP A 22 4.76 6.06 -2.02
CA ASP A 22 6.03 5.33 -2.04
C ASP A 22 5.96 4.14 -2.99
N LEU A 23 4.82 3.42 -3.02
CA LEU A 23 4.56 2.37 -4.00
C LEU A 23 4.57 2.93 -5.43
N LEU A 24 3.93 4.07 -5.69
CA LEU A 24 3.96 4.70 -7.01
C LEU A 24 5.36 5.11 -7.44
N ALA A 25 6.18 5.59 -6.53
CA ALA A 25 7.55 6.02 -6.81
C ALA A 25 8.48 4.88 -7.26
N THR A 26 8.11 3.61 -7.02
CA THR A 26 8.91 2.44 -7.44
C THR A 26 9.01 2.25 -8.95
N THR A 27 8.30 3.04 -9.77
CA THR A 27 8.46 3.04 -11.24
C THR A 27 9.43 4.11 -11.75
N HIS A 28 9.93 5.01 -10.89
CA HIS A 28 10.75 6.14 -11.30
C HIS A 28 12.17 6.06 -10.70
N PRO A 29 13.24 6.24 -11.51
CA PRO A 29 13.22 6.40 -12.97
C PRO A 29 13.05 5.09 -13.74
N VAL A 30 13.13 3.94 -13.07
CA VAL A 30 13.01 2.58 -13.65
C VAL A 30 12.12 1.71 -12.76
N GLU A 31 11.66 0.57 -13.28
CA GLU A 31 10.97 -0.44 -12.48
C GLU A 31 11.89 -0.97 -11.37
N ARG A 32 11.50 -0.74 -10.11
CA ARG A 32 12.23 -1.21 -8.93
C ARG A 32 11.58 -2.41 -8.25
N LEU A 33 10.34 -2.76 -8.57
CA LEU A 33 9.70 -3.99 -8.09
C LEU A 33 9.76 -5.03 -9.20
N ASP A 34 10.97 -5.51 -9.51
CA ASP A 34 11.24 -6.45 -10.60
C ASP A 34 11.24 -7.93 -10.17
N SER A 35 11.53 -8.21 -8.90
CA SER A 35 11.56 -9.56 -8.32
C SER A 35 10.73 -9.69 -7.02
N VAL A 36 10.49 -10.93 -6.59
CA VAL A 36 9.77 -11.22 -5.33
C VAL A 36 10.61 -10.82 -4.11
N GLU A 37 11.92 -11.00 -4.16
CA GLU A 37 12.85 -10.62 -3.10
C GLU A 37 12.83 -9.11 -2.87
N VAL A 38 12.84 -8.32 -3.95
CA VAL A 38 12.77 -6.86 -3.86
C VAL A 38 11.40 -6.40 -3.34
N LEU A 39 10.32 -7.07 -3.75
CA LEU A 39 8.99 -6.82 -3.19
C LEU A 39 8.96 -7.05 -1.67
N CYS A 40 9.49 -8.18 -1.19
CA CYS A 40 9.55 -8.48 0.24
C CYS A 40 10.38 -7.44 1.01
N ALA A 41 11.54 -7.05 0.46
CA ALA A 41 12.37 -6.00 1.06
C ALA A 41 11.63 -4.66 1.13
N TRP A 42 10.85 -4.31 0.10
CA TRP A 42 10.04 -3.10 0.09
C TRP A 42 8.87 -3.16 1.10
N ILE A 43 8.17 -4.29 1.23
CA ILE A 43 7.08 -4.47 2.20
C ILE A 43 7.59 -4.26 3.63
N VAL A 44 8.74 -4.84 3.97
CA VAL A 44 9.38 -4.65 5.28
C VAL A 44 9.90 -3.22 5.44
N GLY A 45 10.63 -2.70 4.45
CA GLY A 45 11.26 -1.37 4.51
C GLY A 45 10.26 -0.21 4.51
N SER A 46 9.05 -0.40 3.97
CA SER A 46 7.96 0.57 4.02
C SER A 46 7.16 0.54 5.32
N GLY A 47 7.40 -0.44 6.19
CA GLY A 47 6.68 -0.62 7.45
C GLY A 47 5.27 -1.19 7.31
N LEU A 48 4.94 -1.82 6.16
CA LEU A 48 3.65 -2.51 5.98
C LEU A 48 3.50 -3.72 6.91
N VAL A 49 4.62 -4.31 7.32
CA VAL A 49 4.69 -5.42 8.28
C VAL A 49 5.84 -5.19 9.26
N PRO A 50 5.78 -5.73 10.49
CA PRO A 50 6.93 -5.77 11.40
C PRO A 50 8.15 -6.44 10.75
N ALA A 51 9.36 -6.02 11.11
CA ALA A 51 10.61 -6.51 10.52
C ALA A 51 10.82 -8.03 10.63
N ASP A 52 10.29 -8.65 11.69
CA ASP A 52 10.39 -10.10 11.93
C ASP A 52 9.27 -10.91 11.25
N THR A 53 8.42 -10.26 10.44
CA THR A 53 7.31 -10.93 9.75
C THR A 53 7.83 -11.82 8.63
N SER A 54 7.61 -13.13 8.75
CA SER A 54 7.96 -14.09 7.71
C SER A 54 7.09 -13.89 6.46
N LEU A 55 7.72 -13.56 5.34
CA LEU A 55 7.08 -13.44 4.01
C LEU A 55 7.29 -14.69 3.15
N THR A 56 7.42 -15.87 3.75
CA THR A 56 7.68 -17.15 3.05
C THR A 56 6.61 -17.56 2.04
N HIS A 57 5.40 -17.01 2.13
CA HIS A 57 4.31 -17.24 1.17
C HIS A 57 4.27 -16.22 0.03
N ALA A 58 5.16 -15.22 0.03
CA ALA A 58 5.26 -14.27 -1.06
C ALA A 58 5.74 -14.97 -2.34
N GLY A 59 5.09 -14.67 -3.45
CA GLY A 59 5.39 -15.28 -4.73
C GLY A 59 5.10 -14.34 -5.90
N VAL A 60 5.26 -14.86 -7.11
CA VAL A 60 5.09 -14.08 -8.35
C VAL A 60 3.68 -13.47 -8.45
N SER A 61 2.65 -14.15 -7.92
CA SER A 61 1.28 -13.62 -7.87
C SER A 61 1.17 -12.33 -7.06
N TRP A 62 1.93 -12.19 -5.96
CA TRP A 62 1.98 -10.95 -5.19
C TRP A 62 2.63 -9.84 -6.01
N LEU A 63 3.73 -10.13 -6.70
CA LEU A 63 4.41 -9.15 -7.56
C LEU A 63 3.48 -8.59 -8.63
N VAL A 64 2.70 -9.45 -9.29
CA VAL A 64 1.68 -9.04 -10.26
C VAL A 64 0.61 -8.17 -9.58
N ALA A 65 0.08 -8.62 -8.44
CA ALA A 65 -0.97 -7.90 -7.72
C ALA A 65 -0.50 -6.50 -7.25
N PHE A 66 0.72 -6.36 -6.74
CA PHE A 66 1.28 -5.07 -6.32
C PHE A 66 1.48 -4.13 -7.52
N ARG A 67 1.93 -4.63 -8.67
CA ARG A 67 2.06 -3.84 -9.89
C ARG A 67 0.69 -3.37 -10.42
N GLU A 68 -0.31 -4.24 -10.38
CA GLU A 68 -1.70 -3.89 -10.73
C GLU A 68 -2.27 -2.81 -9.79
N LEU A 69 -2.11 -3.00 -8.48
CA LEU A 69 -2.53 -2.03 -7.48
C LEU A 69 -1.87 -0.67 -7.72
N ARG A 70 -0.56 -0.65 -7.94
CA ARG A 70 0.21 0.56 -8.28
C ARG A 70 -0.33 1.23 -9.55
N GLY A 71 -0.68 0.46 -10.58
CA GLY A 71 -1.31 0.99 -11.79
C GLY A 71 -2.64 1.71 -11.50
N ARG A 72 -3.51 1.08 -10.68
CA ARG A 72 -4.80 1.65 -10.26
C ARG A 72 -4.63 2.90 -9.40
N LEU A 73 -3.71 2.87 -8.43
CA LEU A 73 -3.36 4.03 -7.62
C LEU A 73 -2.85 5.18 -8.49
N GLY A 74 -2.04 4.88 -9.51
CA GLY A 74 -1.51 5.90 -10.41
C GLY A 74 -2.60 6.57 -11.23
N GLN A 75 -3.63 5.82 -11.64
CA GLN A 75 -4.82 6.38 -12.26
C GLN A 75 -5.55 7.30 -11.27
N LEU A 76 -5.89 6.80 -10.08
CA LEU A 76 -6.58 7.57 -9.03
C LEU A 76 -5.89 8.90 -8.71
N VAL A 77 -4.58 8.87 -8.49
CA VAL A 77 -3.80 10.06 -8.10
C VAL A 77 -3.72 11.08 -9.24
N ARG A 78 -3.67 10.64 -10.51
CA ARG A 78 -3.54 11.55 -11.67
C ARG A 78 -4.88 12.11 -12.16
N THR A 79 -5.94 11.31 -12.16
CA THR A 79 -7.26 11.73 -12.65
C THR A 79 -8.06 12.48 -11.59
N GLY A 80 -7.70 12.34 -10.31
CA GLY A 80 -8.49 12.89 -9.21
C GLY A 80 -9.89 12.27 -9.15
N SER A 81 -10.89 13.02 -8.69
CA SER A 81 -12.26 12.52 -8.52
C SER A 81 -13.02 12.29 -9.84
N THR A 82 -12.57 12.81 -10.97
CA THR A 82 -13.29 12.73 -12.24
C THR A 82 -12.66 11.66 -13.12
N GLY A 83 -13.40 10.59 -13.42
CA GLY A 83 -12.95 9.51 -14.32
C GLY A 83 -12.17 8.38 -13.64
N ALA A 84 -12.17 8.34 -12.30
CA ALA A 84 -11.45 7.34 -11.53
C ALA A 84 -12.35 6.23 -10.95
N ASP A 85 -13.64 6.24 -11.28
CA ASP A 85 -14.66 5.36 -10.69
C ASP A 85 -14.32 3.87 -10.83
N ILE A 86 -13.79 3.46 -11.99
CA ILE A 86 -13.38 2.08 -12.24
C ILE A 86 -12.16 1.71 -11.39
N ALA A 87 -11.16 2.59 -11.31
CA ALA A 87 -9.97 2.34 -10.51
C ALA A 87 -10.31 2.29 -9.02
N LEU A 88 -11.20 3.18 -8.56
CA LEU A 88 -11.69 3.22 -7.19
C LEU A 88 -12.48 1.96 -6.84
N ALA A 89 -13.41 1.55 -7.72
CA ALA A 89 -14.16 0.32 -7.54
C ALA A 89 -13.23 -0.90 -7.42
N ARG A 90 -12.18 -0.98 -8.26
CA ARG A 90 -11.20 -2.08 -8.18
C ARG A 90 -10.36 -2.07 -6.91
N VAL A 91 -9.99 -0.90 -6.38
CA VAL A 91 -9.31 -0.80 -5.08
C VAL A 91 -10.25 -1.23 -3.95
N ASN A 92 -11.50 -0.78 -3.97
CA ASN A 92 -12.50 -1.16 -2.98
C ASN A 92 -12.83 -2.66 -3.00
N GLU A 93 -12.88 -3.28 -4.18
CA GLU A 93 -13.03 -4.74 -4.30
C GLU A 93 -11.86 -5.49 -3.64
N LEU A 94 -10.61 -5.06 -3.86
CA LEU A 94 -9.45 -5.66 -3.21
C LEU A 94 -9.48 -5.49 -1.68
N ALA A 95 -9.91 -4.32 -1.21
CA ALA A 95 -9.97 -4.00 0.21
C ALA A 95 -11.17 -4.64 0.94
N ARG A 96 -12.10 -5.27 0.22
CA ARG A 96 -13.32 -5.87 0.81
C ARG A 96 -13.00 -7.08 1.68
N ALA A 97 -11.94 -7.82 1.37
CA ALA A 97 -11.55 -8.97 2.18
C ALA A 97 -11.20 -8.48 3.60
N ALA A 98 -11.80 -9.10 4.62
CA ALA A 98 -11.50 -8.77 6.00
C ALA A 98 -9.99 -8.98 6.26
N PRO A 99 -9.31 -8.05 6.95
CA PRO A 99 -7.96 -8.31 7.43
C PRO A 99 -7.95 -9.61 8.25
N PRO A 100 -6.89 -10.43 8.17
CA PRO A 100 -6.76 -11.59 9.04
C PRO A 100 -6.83 -11.14 10.51
N ALA A 101 -7.51 -11.93 11.34
CA ALA A 101 -7.62 -11.61 12.76
C ALA A 101 -6.22 -11.57 13.41
N PRO A 102 -6.00 -10.67 14.38
CA PRO A 102 -4.74 -10.55 15.11
C PRO A 102 -4.40 -11.79 15.94
#